data_AF-A0A8D8X1G1-F1
#
_entry.id   AF-A0A8D8X1G1-F1
#
_cell.length_a   1.000
_cell.length_b   1.000
_cell.length_c   1.000
_cell.angle_alpha   90.00
_cell.angle_beta   90.00
_cell.angle_gamma   90.00
#
_symmetry.space_group_name_H-M   'P 1'
#
loop_
_entity.id
_entity.type
_entity.pdbx_description
1 polymer ?
#
loop_
_entity_poly.entity_id
_entity_poly.type
_entity_poly.pdbx_seq_one_letter_code
_entity_poly.pdbx_strand_id
1 'polypeptide(L)'
;MSTEIVGFIPKMEQTIAQLERGTVVTRFFPRKRPERKTLMIRRETRQIIWSRTPSYRSNEGAVDMREVKEVRLGKYFKDFDRWPDEARRFEWSRCFIVLYGSEFKLKTLSIAAFSDKECELWVTGLRYLIPDTLRAPYPLNVERWLRKHFYSLEGQRETVNLKDIKTFLPRVNCKMSTNKLREHFQEVDAKKTNELGFDEFSILYNKIMFDEQMFTDSYSQYSSDGKTVTAAELTRFLIREQNETNVNEREVSRHMRDYLQDETRNVQEPYFTYMEFIDFLFSKQNELWDQQFDAIHQDMTRPLSHYFINSSHNTYLTGDQFSSESSCEAYVRCLRQGCRCIELDCWDGPDGTPIVYHGHTLTTKIKFRDVVTTIRDHAFETSKYPVILSIEDNCSLPQQRVMAQIMLEIFGDLLLVHPVEKNETCLPSPHSMRGKILLKHKKLPEGTADELTNTPSTPVTKDEGSNKDMDLRNTVKNGVLYLEDPVDNQWRPHFFVLTQRTLFYTNCVDKDEEETETEDEEEAGGGEGGGR
;
A
#
# COMPACT_ATOMS: atom_id res chain seq x y z
N MET A 1 -37.66 -0.33 -37.72
CA MET A 1 -36.78 -1.50 -37.95
C MET A 1 -36.32 -1.98 -36.60
N SER A 2 -36.80 -3.16 -36.23
CA SER A 2 -36.54 -3.89 -34.99
C SER A 2 -35.05 -4.23 -34.86
N THR A 3 -34.38 -3.61 -33.90
CA THR A 3 -33.04 -4.03 -33.46
C THR A 3 -33.20 -5.17 -32.46
N GLU A 4 -32.85 -6.38 -32.88
CA GLU A 4 -32.64 -7.52 -32.02
C GLU A 4 -31.56 -7.20 -30.98
N ILE A 5 -31.98 -7.06 -29.72
CA ILE A 5 -31.09 -6.99 -28.56
C ILE A 5 -30.59 -8.42 -28.32
N VAL A 6 -29.42 -8.76 -28.87
CA VAL A 6 -28.77 -10.03 -28.54
C VAL A 6 -28.07 -9.86 -27.18
N GLY A 7 -28.63 -10.51 -26.16
CA GLY A 7 -28.21 -10.47 -24.76
C GLY A 7 -26.87 -11.14 -24.49
N PHE A 8 -25.76 -10.55 -24.94
CA PHE A 8 -24.43 -10.95 -24.49
C PHE A 8 -24.05 -10.18 -23.22
N ILE A 9 -23.85 -10.92 -22.12
CA ILE A 9 -23.22 -10.39 -20.90
C ILE A 9 -21.82 -9.85 -21.30
N PRO A 10 -21.46 -8.61 -20.92
CA PRO A 10 -20.14 -8.06 -21.24
C PRO A 10 -19.00 -9.01 -20.84
N LYS A 11 -17.94 -9.10 -21.64
CA LYS A 11 -16.81 -10.01 -21.39
C LYS A 11 -16.26 -9.88 -19.96
N MET A 12 -16.17 -8.66 -19.43
CA MET A 12 -15.71 -8.41 -18.07
C MET A 12 -16.68 -8.94 -17.01
N GLU A 13 -17.99 -8.80 -17.20
CA GLU A 13 -18.99 -9.40 -16.30
C GLU A 13 -18.91 -10.93 -16.30
N GLN A 14 -18.62 -11.55 -17.45
CA GLN A 14 -18.34 -12.99 -17.51
C GLN A 14 -17.07 -13.37 -16.74
N THR A 15 -16.03 -12.55 -16.81
CA THR A 15 -14.80 -12.72 -16.02
C THR A 15 -15.09 -12.60 -14.54
N ILE A 16 -15.77 -11.54 -14.09
CA ILE A 16 -16.13 -11.33 -12.68
C ILE A 16 -16.96 -12.50 -12.15
N ALA A 17 -17.97 -12.95 -12.89
CA ALA A 17 -18.78 -14.11 -12.50
C ALA A 17 -17.99 -15.43 -12.40
N GLN A 18 -16.88 -15.57 -13.13
CA GLN A 18 -15.96 -16.71 -12.95
C GLN A 18 -15.13 -16.57 -11.67
N LEU A 19 -14.64 -15.37 -11.38
CA LEU A 19 -13.88 -15.09 -10.16
C LEU A 19 -14.74 -15.20 -8.89
N GLU A 20 -16.02 -14.87 -8.96
CA GLU A 20 -16.99 -15.09 -7.89
C GLU A 20 -17.17 -16.59 -7.61
N ARG A 21 -17.44 -17.40 -8.64
CA ARG A 21 -17.58 -18.86 -8.50
C ARG A 21 -16.37 -19.55 -7.85
N GLY A 22 -15.19 -18.96 -8.02
CA GLY A 22 -13.98 -19.38 -7.37
C GLY A 22 -13.06 -20.23 -8.25
N THR A 23 -11.77 -20.18 -7.95
CA THR A 23 -10.72 -20.93 -8.64
C THR A 23 -9.87 -21.66 -7.63
N VAL A 24 -9.58 -22.94 -7.86
CA VAL A 24 -8.66 -23.69 -7.01
C VAL A 24 -7.23 -23.29 -7.36
N VAL A 25 -6.51 -22.77 -6.37
CA VAL A 25 -5.15 -22.26 -6.52
C VAL A 25 -4.24 -22.80 -5.43
N THR A 26 -2.94 -22.69 -5.62
CA THR A 26 -1.94 -22.91 -4.57
C THR A 26 -1.54 -21.56 -4.00
N ARG A 27 -1.81 -21.32 -2.72
CA ARG A 27 -1.33 -20.14 -1.98
C ARG A 27 0.04 -20.45 -1.38
N PHE A 28 1.02 -19.60 -1.66
CA PHE A 28 2.35 -19.62 -1.04
C PHE A 28 2.34 -18.71 0.18
N PHE A 29 3.09 -19.09 1.20
CA PHE A 29 3.16 -18.35 2.46
C PHE A 29 4.62 -18.10 2.85
N PRO A 30 4.90 -17.02 3.60
CA PRO A 30 6.24 -16.75 4.10
C PRO A 30 6.76 -17.86 5.02
N ARG A 31 5.93 -18.41 5.92
CA ARG A 31 6.40 -19.29 7.02
C ARG A 31 5.83 -20.70 6.99
N LYS A 32 4.72 -20.94 6.29
CA LYS A 32 4.07 -22.26 6.19
C LYS A 32 4.11 -22.84 4.78
N ARG A 33 3.99 -24.16 4.69
CA ARG A 33 4.00 -24.86 3.40
C ARG A 33 2.87 -24.35 2.50
N PRO A 34 3.08 -24.30 1.17
CA PRO A 34 2.03 -23.90 0.24
C PRO A 34 0.80 -24.81 0.36
N GLU A 35 -0.38 -24.22 0.38
CA GLU A 35 -1.65 -24.95 0.52
C GLU A 35 -2.58 -24.70 -0.66
N ARG A 36 -3.37 -25.72 -1.01
CA ARG A 36 -4.46 -25.55 -1.97
C ARG A 36 -5.63 -24.84 -1.31
N LYS A 37 -6.13 -23.79 -1.94
CA LYS A 37 -7.30 -23.01 -1.53
C LYS A 37 -8.23 -22.79 -2.71
N THR A 38 -9.50 -22.49 -2.43
CA THR A 38 -10.40 -21.88 -3.41
C THR A 38 -10.34 -20.37 -3.21
N LEU A 39 -9.82 -19.65 -4.20
CA LEU A 39 -9.78 -18.19 -4.23
C LEU A 39 -11.05 -17.66 -4.90
N MET A 40 -11.72 -16.67 -4.33
CA MET A 40 -12.97 -16.12 -4.85
C MET A 40 -13.02 -14.60 -4.67
N ILE A 41 -13.88 -13.94 -5.43
CA ILE A 41 -14.23 -12.53 -5.22
C ILE A 41 -15.59 -12.43 -4.55
N ARG A 42 -15.70 -11.63 -3.49
CA ARG A 42 -16.98 -11.19 -2.93
C ARG A 42 -17.28 -9.80 -3.47
N ARG A 43 -18.15 -9.71 -4.48
CA ARG A 43 -18.45 -8.45 -5.19
C ARG A 43 -19.10 -7.41 -4.30
N GLU A 44 -19.98 -7.83 -3.40
CA GLU A 44 -20.74 -6.98 -2.48
C GLU A 44 -19.85 -6.22 -1.49
N THR A 45 -18.73 -6.80 -1.07
CA THR A 45 -17.77 -6.15 -0.15
C THR A 45 -16.46 -5.74 -0.83
N ARG A 46 -16.29 -6.06 -2.12
CA ARG A 46 -15.04 -5.90 -2.88
C ARG A 46 -13.83 -6.49 -2.15
N GLN A 47 -13.98 -7.77 -1.76
CA GLN A 47 -12.91 -8.54 -1.12
C GLN A 47 -12.46 -9.71 -1.99
N ILE A 48 -11.17 -10.01 -1.95
CA ILE A 48 -10.61 -11.29 -2.39
C ILE A 48 -10.65 -12.21 -1.17
N ILE A 49 -11.28 -13.38 -1.26
CA ILE A 49 -11.45 -14.31 -0.15
C ILE A 49 -10.92 -15.69 -0.51
N TRP A 50 -10.48 -16.46 0.49
CA TRP A 50 -10.07 -17.85 0.28
C TRP A 50 -10.50 -18.79 1.39
N SER A 51 -10.67 -20.06 1.05
CA SER A 51 -11.03 -21.14 1.98
C SER A 51 -10.60 -22.50 1.43
N ARG A 52 -10.50 -23.53 2.30
CA ARG A 52 -10.30 -24.93 1.86
C ARG A 52 -11.50 -25.49 1.08
N THR A 53 -12.72 -25.13 1.47
CA THR A 53 -13.97 -25.54 0.81
C THR A 53 -14.67 -24.29 0.28
N PRO A 54 -15.20 -24.28 -0.95
CA PRO A 54 -15.93 -23.12 -1.48
C PRO A 54 -17.09 -22.75 -0.54
N SER A 55 -16.94 -21.66 0.20
CA SER A 55 -17.94 -21.16 1.13
C SER A 55 -17.80 -19.65 1.23
N TYR A 56 -18.93 -18.95 1.10
CA TYR A 56 -18.98 -17.51 1.35
C TYR A 56 -19.20 -17.17 2.83
N ARG A 57 -19.53 -18.16 3.68
CA ARG A 57 -19.85 -17.90 5.11
C ARG A 57 -18.64 -18.02 6.04
N SER A 58 -17.72 -18.91 5.72
CA SER A 58 -16.49 -19.10 6.50
C SER A 58 -15.33 -19.10 5.51
N ASN A 59 -14.62 -17.98 5.50
CA ASN A 59 -13.34 -17.83 4.82
C ASN A 59 -12.21 -17.90 5.85
N GLU A 60 -11.07 -18.43 5.41
CA GLU A 60 -9.87 -18.49 6.24
C GLU A 60 -9.06 -17.18 6.15
N GLY A 61 -9.47 -16.29 5.25
CA GLY A 61 -8.93 -14.93 5.19
C GLY A 61 -9.50 -14.14 4.01
N ALA A 62 -9.22 -12.84 4.03
CA ALA A 62 -9.69 -11.90 3.05
C ALA A 62 -8.69 -10.76 2.83
N VAL A 63 -8.68 -10.21 1.62
CA VAL A 63 -8.00 -8.95 1.26
C VAL A 63 -9.05 -7.96 0.79
N ASP A 64 -9.06 -6.77 1.40
CA ASP A 64 -9.89 -5.64 0.94
C ASP A 64 -9.25 -5.04 -0.31
N MET A 65 -10.00 -4.96 -1.42
CA MET A 65 -9.47 -4.42 -2.68
C MET A 65 -9.02 -2.97 -2.57
N ARG A 66 -9.50 -2.21 -1.57
CA ARG A 66 -9.05 -0.82 -1.30
C ARG A 66 -7.63 -0.75 -0.74
N GLU A 67 -7.18 -1.83 -0.11
CA GLU A 67 -5.83 -1.91 0.48
C GLU A 67 -4.79 -2.40 -0.53
N VAL A 68 -5.22 -2.97 -1.65
CA VAL A 68 -4.32 -3.46 -2.70
C VAL A 68 -3.58 -2.29 -3.34
N LYS A 69 -2.25 -2.37 -3.34
CA LYS A 69 -1.34 -1.40 -3.97
C LYS A 69 -0.83 -1.88 -5.31
N GLU A 70 -0.65 -3.19 -5.48
CA GLU A 70 -0.10 -3.78 -6.69
C GLU A 70 -0.63 -5.20 -6.94
N VAL A 71 -0.83 -5.53 -8.21
CA VAL A 71 -1.01 -6.90 -8.70
C VAL A 71 0.09 -7.20 -9.71
N ARG A 72 1.07 -8.01 -9.29
CA ARG A 72 2.26 -8.35 -10.08
C ARG A 72 2.12 -9.73 -10.68
N LEU A 73 2.37 -9.86 -11.98
CA LEU A 73 2.42 -11.17 -12.65
C LEU A 73 3.81 -11.78 -12.42
N GLY A 74 3.86 -13.09 -12.20
CA GLY A 74 5.10 -13.83 -12.00
C GLY A 74 5.23 -14.44 -10.61
N LYS A 75 6.40 -15.05 -10.40
CA LYS A 75 6.77 -15.76 -9.15
C LYS A 75 8.08 -15.27 -8.53
N TYR A 76 8.63 -14.15 -9.00
CA TYR A 76 9.86 -13.57 -8.45
C TYR A 76 9.50 -12.74 -7.23
N PHE A 77 9.32 -13.42 -6.11
CA PHE A 77 8.96 -12.83 -4.82
C PHE A 77 9.36 -13.76 -3.68
N LYS A 78 9.65 -13.20 -2.50
CA LYS A 78 10.21 -13.94 -1.35
C LYS A 78 9.38 -15.16 -0.94
N ASP A 79 8.06 -15.10 -1.08
CA ASP A 79 7.15 -16.21 -0.73
C ASP A 79 7.38 -17.44 -1.62
N PHE A 80 7.76 -17.26 -2.88
CA PHE A 80 8.11 -18.36 -3.79
C PHE A 80 9.56 -18.82 -3.58
N ASP A 81 10.47 -17.89 -3.31
CA ASP A 81 11.90 -18.20 -3.08
C ASP A 81 12.12 -19.06 -1.83
N ARG A 82 11.24 -18.93 -0.82
CA ARG A 82 11.23 -19.79 0.39
C ARG A 82 10.81 -21.24 0.11
N TRP A 83 10.09 -21.50 -0.99
CA TRP A 83 9.59 -22.82 -1.37
C TRP A 83 10.00 -23.19 -2.81
N PRO A 84 11.31 -23.32 -3.09
CA PRO A 84 11.82 -23.42 -4.46
C PRO A 84 11.37 -24.71 -5.17
N ASP A 85 11.23 -25.82 -4.45
CA ASP A 85 10.83 -27.11 -5.04
C ASP A 85 9.36 -27.12 -5.47
N GLU A 86 8.49 -26.47 -4.70
CA GLU A 86 7.09 -26.26 -5.05
C GLU A 86 6.95 -25.19 -6.15
N ALA A 87 7.67 -24.07 -6.04
CA ALA A 87 7.61 -22.96 -7.00
C ALA A 87 8.15 -23.32 -8.39
N ARG A 88 9.08 -24.29 -8.50
CA ARG A 88 9.56 -24.82 -9.79
C ARG A 88 8.49 -25.56 -10.59
N ARG A 89 7.41 -26.03 -9.95
CA ARG A 89 6.31 -26.75 -10.62
C ARG A 89 5.39 -25.85 -11.43
N PHE A 90 5.45 -24.55 -11.19
CA PHE A 90 4.59 -23.57 -11.82
C PHE A 90 5.40 -22.68 -12.76
N GLU A 91 4.89 -22.44 -13.96
CA GLU A 91 5.48 -21.48 -14.89
C GLU A 91 5.27 -20.05 -14.40
N TRP A 92 6.14 -19.13 -14.84
CA TRP A 92 6.04 -17.71 -14.47
C TRP A 92 4.66 -17.12 -14.82
N SER A 93 4.08 -17.50 -15.97
CA SER A 93 2.77 -17.06 -16.45
C SER A 93 1.58 -17.60 -15.63
N ARG A 94 1.81 -18.53 -14.70
CA ARG A 94 0.76 -19.10 -13.83
C ARG A 94 0.73 -18.50 -12.44
N CYS A 95 1.67 -17.63 -12.11
CA CYS A 95 1.79 -17.06 -10.78
C CYS A 95 1.46 -15.57 -10.80
N PHE A 96 0.88 -15.07 -9.71
CA PHE A 96 0.72 -13.65 -9.47
C PHE A 96 0.80 -13.35 -7.96
N ILE A 97 1.14 -12.11 -7.63
CA ILE A 97 1.26 -11.61 -6.27
C ILE A 97 0.33 -10.41 -6.12
N VAL A 98 -0.48 -10.39 -5.08
CA VAL A 98 -1.23 -9.22 -4.64
C VAL A 98 -0.52 -8.62 -3.43
N LEU A 99 -0.02 -7.38 -3.58
CA LEU A 99 0.60 -6.62 -2.49
C LEU A 99 -0.41 -5.62 -1.93
N TYR A 100 -0.68 -5.67 -0.63
CA TYR A 100 -1.73 -4.89 0.02
C TYR A 100 -1.34 -4.42 1.42
N GLY A 101 -2.04 -3.41 1.91
CA GLY A 101 -1.87 -2.85 3.25
C GLY A 101 -1.67 -1.33 3.25
N SER A 102 -1.70 -0.74 4.44
CA SER A 102 -1.48 0.70 4.67
C SER A 102 -0.02 1.05 4.94
N GLU A 103 0.77 0.08 5.40
CA GLU A 103 2.14 0.31 5.87
C GLU A 103 3.17 0.37 4.73
N PHE A 104 4.43 0.60 5.12
CA PHE A 104 5.56 0.54 4.18
C PHE A 104 5.84 -0.90 3.76
N LYS A 105 5.92 -1.83 4.73
CA LYS A 105 6.04 -3.27 4.51
C LYS A 105 4.66 -3.83 4.16
N LEU A 106 4.42 -4.07 2.88
CA LEU A 106 3.13 -4.59 2.41
C LEU A 106 2.98 -6.08 2.76
N LYS A 107 1.73 -6.48 3.07
CA LYS A 107 1.31 -7.87 3.15
C LYS A 107 1.16 -8.45 1.75
N THR A 108 1.26 -9.78 1.63
CA THR A 108 1.36 -10.45 0.33
C THR A 108 0.46 -11.66 0.23
N LEU A 109 -0.25 -11.73 -0.90
CA LEU A 109 -1.02 -12.90 -1.29
C LEU A 109 -0.41 -13.45 -2.59
N SER A 110 0.49 -14.42 -2.42
CA SER A 110 1.24 -15.07 -3.50
C SER A 110 0.52 -16.33 -3.97
N ILE A 111 0.12 -16.35 -5.24
CA ILE A 111 -0.79 -17.35 -5.81
C ILE A 111 -0.16 -18.01 -7.03
N ALA A 112 -0.30 -19.33 -7.13
CA ALA A 112 -0.09 -20.10 -8.35
C ALA A 112 -1.40 -20.76 -8.81
N ALA A 113 -1.85 -20.41 -10.01
CA ALA A 113 -3.02 -20.99 -10.66
C ALA A 113 -2.67 -22.32 -11.35
N PHE A 114 -3.69 -23.13 -11.68
CA PHE A 114 -3.48 -24.39 -12.38
C PHE A 114 -3.11 -24.18 -13.84
N SER A 115 -3.68 -23.15 -14.49
CA SER A 115 -3.42 -22.79 -15.88
C SER A 115 -3.12 -21.31 -16.10
N ASP A 116 -2.40 -21.00 -17.18
CA ASP A 116 -2.10 -19.62 -17.62
C ASP A 116 -3.38 -18.81 -17.82
N LYS A 117 -4.43 -19.44 -18.36
CA LYS A 117 -5.73 -18.82 -18.59
C LYS A 117 -6.41 -18.38 -17.28
N GLU A 118 -6.35 -19.20 -16.23
CA GLU A 118 -6.90 -18.82 -14.93
C GLU A 118 -6.09 -17.69 -14.31
N CYS A 119 -4.76 -17.74 -14.40
CA CYS A 119 -3.90 -16.65 -13.93
C CYS A 119 -4.24 -15.32 -14.63
N GLU A 120 -4.36 -15.36 -15.97
CA GLU A 120 -4.73 -14.20 -16.78
C GLU A 120 -6.11 -13.64 -16.40
N LEU A 121 -7.09 -14.51 -16.16
CA LEU A 121 -8.42 -14.11 -15.71
C LEU A 121 -8.37 -13.38 -14.36
N TRP A 122 -7.61 -13.90 -13.40
CA TRP A 122 -7.42 -13.26 -12.09
C TRP A 122 -6.72 -11.91 -12.22
N VAL A 123 -5.59 -11.84 -12.90
CA VAL A 123 -4.82 -10.60 -13.04
C VAL A 123 -5.64 -9.54 -13.78
N THR A 124 -6.34 -9.92 -14.85
CA THR A 124 -7.21 -9.00 -15.62
C THR A 124 -8.40 -8.52 -14.79
N GLY A 125 -9.07 -9.43 -14.10
CA GLY A 125 -10.22 -9.08 -13.25
C GLY A 125 -9.83 -8.19 -12.09
N LEU A 126 -8.72 -8.47 -11.40
CA LEU A 126 -8.22 -7.63 -10.30
C LEU A 126 -7.79 -6.24 -10.80
N ARG A 127 -7.08 -6.17 -11.93
CA ARG A 127 -6.69 -4.88 -12.56
C ARG A 127 -7.88 -4.04 -12.99
N TYR A 128 -9.05 -4.63 -13.21
CA TYR A 128 -10.30 -3.92 -13.44
C TYR A 128 -11.00 -3.54 -12.13
N LEU A 129 -11.19 -4.50 -11.23
CA LEU A 129 -11.99 -4.33 -10.02
C LEU A 129 -11.33 -3.40 -8.99
N ILE A 130 -10.00 -3.38 -8.89
CA ILE A 130 -9.30 -2.52 -7.91
C ILE A 130 -9.49 -1.03 -8.25
N PRO A 131 -9.17 -0.52 -9.45
CA PRO A 131 -9.44 0.88 -9.81
C PRO A 131 -10.93 1.23 -9.80
N ASP A 132 -11.81 0.29 -10.14
CA ASP A 132 -13.27 0.47 -10.04
C ASP A 132 -13.71 0.62 -8.57
N THR A 133 -13.12 -0.15 -7.66
CA THR A 133 -13.39 -0.04 -6.23
C THR A 133 -12.90 1.29 -5.66
N LEU A 134 -11.73 1.78 -6.08
CA LEU A 134 -11.17 3.05 -5.62
C LEU A 134 -11.92 4.28 -6.14
N ARG A 135 -12.54 4.19 -7.33
CA ARG A 135 -13.34 5.27 -7.95
C ARG A 135 -14.82 5.24 -7.58
N ALA A 136 -15.26 4.22 -6.84
CA ALA A 136 -16.66 4.09 -6.45
C ALA A 136 -17.11 5.31 -5.61
N PRO A 137 -18.37 5.76 -5.79
CA PRO A 137 -18.88 6.90 -5.04
C PRO A 137 -18.98 6.57 -3.55
N TYR A 138 -19.02 7.62 -2.72
CA TYR A 138 -19.01 7.48 -1.27
C TYR A 138 -20.14 6.59 -0.72
N PRO A 139 -21.41 6.72 -1.14
CA PRO A 139 -22.50 5.88 -0.62
C PRO A 139 -22.25 4.39 -0.85
N LEU A 140 -21.75 4.02 -2.03
CA LEU A 140 -21.44 2.63 -2.35
C LEU A 140 -20.26 2.10 -1.50
N ASN A 141 -19.28 2.94 -1.17
CA ASN A 141 -18.20 2.57 -0.27
C ASN A 141 -18.67 2.39 1.18
N VAL A 142 -19.60 3.22 1.64
CA VAL A 142 -20.26 3.07 2.96
C VAL A 142 -21.06 1.77 2.99
N GLU A 143 -21.86 1.48 1.97
CA GLU A 143 -22.61 0.23 1.87
C GLU A 143 -21.69 -1.00 1.91
N ARG A 144 -20.61 -1.01 1.12
CA ARG A 144 -19.61 -2.09 1.13
C ARG A 144 -18.98 -2.28 2.51
N TRP A 145 -18.67 -1.17 3.19
CA TRP A 145 -18.12 -1.19 4.54
C TRP A 145 -19.13 -1.72 5.56
N LEU A 146 -20.41 -1.33 5.46
CA LEU A 146 -21.50 -1.86 6.29
C LEU A 146 -21.70 -3.35 6.05
N ARG A 147 -21.73 -3.81 4.80
CA ARG A 147 -21.84 -5.24 4.45
C ARG A 147 -20.69 -6.04 5.04
N LYS A 148 -19.46 -5.55 4.91
CA LYS A 148 -18.27 -6.19 5.50
C LYS A 148 -18.44 -6.40 7.00
N HIS A 149 -18.90 -5.37 7.73
CA HIS A 149 -19.14 -5.49 9.16
C HIS A 149 -20.33 -6.35 9.51
N PHE A 150 -21.43 -6.24 8.77
CA PHE A 150 -22.61 -7.08 8.95
C PHE A 150 -22.25 -8.57 8.82
N TYR A 151 -21.50 -8.96 7.79
CA TYR A 151 -21.04 -10.34 7.61
C TYR A 151 -20.07 -10.82 8.70
N SER A 152 -19.36 -9.90 9.37
CA SER A 152 -18.50 -10.25 10.51
C SER A 152 -19.30 -10.49 11.80
N LEU A 153 -20.56 -10.04 11.84
CA LEU A 153 -21.44 -10.11 13.00
C LEU A 153 -22.56 -11.14 12.81
N GLU A 154 -22.98 -11.39 11.56
CA GLU A 154 -24.16 -12.19 11.27
C GLU A 154 -24.02 -13.63 11.79
N GLY A 155 -25.07 -14.11 12.45
CA GLY A 155 -25.16 -15.49 12.88
C GLY A 155 -25.57 -16.43 11.75
N GLN A 156 -25.86 -17.68 12.11
CA GLN A 156 -26.36 -18.70 11.16
C GLN A 156 -27.68 -18.32 10.45
N ARG A 157 -28.39 -17.31 10.98
CA ARG A 157 -29.69 -16.84 10.51
C ARG A 157 -29.61 -15.65 9.54
N GLU A 158 -28.42 -15.20 9.16
CA GLU A 158 -28.23 -14.01 8.28
C GLU A 158 -28.82 -12.73 8.91
N THR A 159 -28.79 -12.69 10.25
CA THR A 159 -29.29 -11.59 11.08
C THR A 159 -28.29 -11.28 12.19
N VAL A 160 -28.37 -10.05 12.71
CA VAL A 160 -27.60 -9.57 13.87
C VAL A 160 -28.52 -9.22 15.02
N ASN A 161 -28.12 -9.52 16.25
CA ASN A 161 -28.88 -9.17 17.45
C ASN A 161 -28.23 -8.00 18.21
N LEU A 162 -28.90 -7.53 19.27
CA LEU A 162 -28.43 -6.41 20.10
C LEU A 162 -27.04 -6.64 20.72
N LYS A 163 -26.70 -7.89 21.06
CA LYS A 163 -25.39 -8.24 21.62
C LYS A 163 -24.30 -8.06 20.56
N ASP A 164 -24.56 -8.47 19.33
CA ASP A 164 -23.62 -8.34 18.21
C ASP A 164 -23.38 -6.87 17.86
N ILE A 165 -24.42 -6.03 17.88
CA ILE A 165 -24.24 -4.59 17.66
C ILE A 165 -23.50 -3.94 18.82
N LYS A 166 -23.73 -4.39 20.06
CA LYS A 166 -22.98 -3.89 21.23
C LYS A 166 -21.49 -4.20 21.13
N THR A 167 -21.09 -5.33 20.54
CA THR A 167 -19.67 -5.65 20.30
C THR A 167 -19.11 -4.91 19.08
N PHE A 168 -19.96 -4.49 18.16
CA PHE A 168 -19.59 -3.67 16.99
C PHE A 168 -19.24 -2.23 17.34
N LEU A 169 -19.98 -1.55 18.23
CA LEU A 169 -19.80 -0.11 18.50
C LEU A 169 -18.36 0.29 18.88
N PRO A 170 -17.64 -0.43 19.76
CA PRO A 170 -16.25 -0.09 20.06
C PRO A 170 -15.32 -0.23 18.85
N ARG A 171 -15.60 -1.17 17.93
CA ARG A 171 -14.79 -1.38 16.70
C ARG A 171 -14.90 -0.21 15.73
N VAL A 172 -15.97 0.57 15.82
CA VAL A 172 -16.19 1.78 15.02
C VAL A 172 -15.98 3.06 15.82
N ASN A 173 -15.29 2.95 16.96
CA ASN A 173 -15.00 4.07 17.87
C ASN A 173 -16.24 4.83 18.36
N CYS A 174 -17.40 4.16 18.41
CA CYS A 174 -18.65 4.74 18.90
C CYS A 174 -18.87 4.36 20.37
N LYS A 175 -19.10 5.36 21.23
CA LYS A 175 -19.47 5.17 22.64
C LYS A 175 -20.93 5.55 22.84
N MET A 176 -21.73 4.59 23.26
CA MET A 176 -23.16 4.78 23.53
C MET A 176 -23.62 3.95 24.72
N SER A 177 -24.56 4.48 25.50
CA SER A 177 -25.15 3.75 26.61
C SER A 177 -25.99 2.57 26.11
N THR A 178 -26.04 1.48 26.88
CA THR A 178 -26.84 0.30 26.48
C THR A 178 -28.33 0.62 26.38
N ASN A 179 -28.83 1.61 27.13
CA ASN A 179 -30.23 2.02 27.06
C ASN A 179 -30.54 2.73 25.74
N LYS A 180 -29.74 3.74 25.35
CA LYS A 180 -29.90 4.46 24.09
C LYS A 180 -29.76 3.53 22.88
N LEU A 181 -28.80 2.60 22.92
CA LEU A 181 -28.66 1.58 21.87
C LEU A 181 -29.92 0.70 21.76
N ARG A 182 -30.49 0.28 22.88
CA ARG A 182 -31.70 -0.56 22.90
C ARG A 182 -32.90 0.20 22.33
N GLU A 183 -33.05 1.47 22.66
CA GLU A 183 -34.10 2.33 22.10
C GLU A 183 -33.99 2.38 20.57
N HIS A 184 -32.81 2.76 20.04
CA HIS A 184 -32.61 2.80 18.59
C HIS A 184 -32.80 1.44 17.91
N PHE A 185 -32.33 0.35 18.54
CA PHE A 185 -32.54 -1.00 18.01
C PHE A 185 -34.03 -1.35 17.91
N GLN A 186 -34.82 -1.07 18.96
CA GLN A 186 -36.25 -1.36 18.98
C GLN A 186 -37.06 -0.51 17.99
N GLU A 187 -36.59 0.70 17.70
CA GLU A 187 -37.22 1.56 16.70
C GLU A 187 -37.04 1.04 15.27
N VAL A 188 -35.94 0.31 15.00
CA VAL A 188 -35.63 -0.23 13.67
C VAL A 188 -36.08 -1.68 13.51
N ASP A 189 -36.19 -2.45 14.61
CA ASP A 189 -36.76 -3.81 14.65
C ASP A 189 -38.30 -3.79 14.46
N ALA A 190 -38.73 -3.49 13.23
CA ALA A 190 -40.15 -3.34 12.90
C ALA A 190 -40.97 -4.62 13.17
N LYS A 191 -40.33 -5.79 13.02
CA LYS A 191 -40.96 -7.11 13.22
C LYS A 191 -40.90 -7.57 14.68
N LYS A 192 -40.20 -6.86 15.57
CA LYS A 192 -39.98 -7.21 16.98
C LYS A 192 -39.36 -8.60 17.14
N THR A 193 -38.49 -8.98 16.21
CA THR A 193 -37.84 -10.29 16.18
C THR A 193 -36.61 -10.35 17.09
N ASN A 194 -36.15 -9.22 17.63
CA ASN A 194 -34.86 -9.04 18.30
C ASN A 194 -33.65 -9.40 17.42
N GLU A 195 -33.86 -9.41 16.11
CA GLU A 195 -32.91 -9.76 15.07
C GLU A 195 -33.13 -8.78 13.92
N LEU A 196 -32.04 -8.20 13.39
CA LEU A 196 -32.07 -7.26 12.27
C LEU A 196 -31.42 -7.89 11.03
N GLY A 197 -32.06 -7.73 9.88
CA GLY A 197 -31.42 -7.97 8.58
C GLY A 197 -30.46 -6.82 8.19
N PHE A 198 -29.82 -6.94 7.02
CA PHE A 198 -28.85 -5.93 6.55
C PHE A 198 -29.47 -4.53 6.37
N ASP A 199 -30.68 -4.44 5.82
CA ASP A 199 -31.34 -3.15 5.57
C ASP A 199 -31.65 -2.43 6.89
N GLU A 200 -32.17 -3.16 7.87
CA GLU A 200 -32.43 -2.66 9.23
C GLU A 200 -31.13 -2.28 9.95
N PHE A 201 -30.08 -3.09 9.81
CA PHE A 201 -28.75 -2.75 10.35
C PHE A 201 -28.19 -1.45 9.77
N SER A 202 -28.36 -1.22 8.47
CA SER A 202 -27.90 0.00 7.79
C SER A 202 -28.66 1.24 8.28
N ILE A 203 -29.98 1.13 8.48
CA ILE A 203 -30.79 2.20 9.07
C ILE A 203 -30.35 2.50 10.51
N LEU A 204 -30.11 1.46 11.31
CA LEU A 204 -29.63 1.61 12.68
C LEU A 204 -28.27 2.31 12.72
N TYR A 205 -27.35 1.94 11.84
CA TYR A 205 -26.04 2.60 11.73
C TYR A 205 -26.19 4.10 11.46
N ASN A 206 -26.99 4.48 10.45
CA ASN A 206 -27.21 5.88 10.11
C ASN A 206 -27.77 6.65 11.30
N LYS A 207 -28.71 6.07 12.04
CA LYS A 207 -29.28 6.69 13.24
C LYS A 207 -28.30 6.87 14.39
N ILE A 208 -27.30 5.99 14.50
CA ILE A 208 -26.27 6.06 15.54
C ILE A 208 -25.20 7.09 15.19
N MET A 209 -24.77 7.10 13.93
CA MET A 209 -23.68 7.99 13.48
C MET A 209 -24.15 9.42 13.25
N PHE A 210 -25.43 9.61 12.98
CA PHE A 210 -25.99 10.91 12.69
C PHE A 210 -26.58 11.58 13.93
N ASP A 211 -26.06 12.76 14.28
CA ASP A 211 -26.67 13.65 15.25
C ASP A 211 -27.45 14.75 14.50
N GLU A 212 -28.79 14.66 14.52
CA GLU A 212 -29.67 15.62 13.86
C GLU A 212 -29.39 17.06 14.30
N GLN A 213 -28.92 17.28 15.53
CA GLN A 213 -28.75 18.63 16.07
C GLN A 213 -27.58 19.39 15.45
N MET A 214 -26.63 18.71 14.80
CA MET A 214 -25.40 19.35 14.33
C MET A 214 -25.60 20.30 13.14
N PHE A 215 -26.55 20.00 12.24
CA PHE A 215 -26.75 20.76 11.00
C PHE A 215 -28.17 21.29 10.78
N THR A 216 -29.13 20.94 11.65
CA THR A 216 -30.56 21.29 11.48
C THR A 216 -30.79 22.80 11.35
N ASP A 217 -30.10 23.62 12.16
CA ASP A 217 -30.29 25.08 12.16
C ASP A 217 -29.83 25.73 10.85
N SER A 218 -28.85 25.12 10.15
CA SER A 218 -28.29 25.64 8.90
C SER A 218 -28.93 25.03 7.65
N TYR A 219 -29.48 23.81 7.76
CA TYR A 219 -30.04 23.08 6.61
C TYR A 219 -31.22 23.81 5.95
N SER A 220 -32.04 24.51 6.73
CA SER A 220 -33.16 25.31 6.23
C SER A 220 -32.77 26.41 5.24
N GLN A 221 -31.48 26.80 5.21
CA GLN A 221 -30.96 27.78 4.26
C GLN A 221 -30.65 27.18 2.88
N TYR A 222 -30.48 25.85 2.83
CA TYR A 222 -30.06 25.10 1.64
C TYR A 222 -31.18 24.22 1.05
N SER A 223 -32.28 24.04 1.78
CA SER A 223 -33.45 23.25 1.36
C SER A 223 -34.73 24.07 1.53
N SER A 224 -35.43 24.31 0.42
CA SER A 224 -36.68 25.08 0.41
C SER A 224 -37.86 24.35 1.05
N ASP A 225 -37.89 23.01 0.99
CA ASP A 225 -38.92 22.17 1.61
C ASP A 225 -38.50 21.61 2.98
N GLY A 226 -37.26 21.87 3.41
CA GLY A 226 -36.66 21.36 4.64
C GLY A 226 -36.43 19.85 4.65
N LYS A 227 -36.56 19.16 3.51
CA LYS A 227 -36.47 17.70 3.39
C LYS A 227 -35.46 17.25 2.36
N THR A 228 -35.39 17.94 1.23
CA THR A 228 -34.55 17.57 0.09
C THR A 228 -33.73 18.75 -0.42
N VAL A 229 -32.57 18.45 -1.01
CA VAL A 229 -31.72 19.40 -1.72
C VAL A 229 -31.73 19.01 -3.20
N THR A 230 -32.36 19.84 -4.01
CA THR A 230 -32.43 19.70 -5.48
C THR A 230 -31.09 20.07 -6.14
N ALA A 231 -30.92 19.71 -7.41
CA ALA A 231 -29.74 20.11 -8.19
C ALA A 231 -29.55 21.63 -8.24
N ALA A 232 -30.64 22.40 -8.36
CA ALA A 232 -30.60 23.86 -8.34
C ALA A 232 -30.18 24.43 -6.97
N GLU A 233 -30.63 23.82 -5.88
CA GLU A 233 -30.23 24.20 -4.52
C GLU A 233 -28.77 23.87 -4.23
N LEU A 234 -28.32 22.67 -4.61
CA LEU A 234 -26.92 22.27 -4.47
C LEU A 234 -26.00 23.17 -5.31
N THR A 235 -26.42 23.55 -6.52
CA THR A 235 -25.67 24.51 -7.36
C THR A 235 -25.48 25.84 -6.64
N ARG A 236 -26.52 26.36 -5.97
CA ARG A 236 -26.40 27.59 -5.19
C ARG A 236 -25.47 27.42 -3.99
N PHE A 237 -25.53 26.28 -3.31
CA PHE A 237 -24.64 25.95 -2.20
C PHE A 237 -23.17 25.93 -2.64
N LEU A 238 -22.85 25.24 -3.74
CA LEU A 238 -21.48 25.15 -4.26
C LEU A 238 -20.92 26.53 -4.66
N ILE A 239 -21.75 27.38 -5.27
CA ILE A 239 -21.34 28.73 -5.66
C ILE A 239 -21.15 29.65 -4.44
N ARG A 240 -22.07 29.61 -3.47
CA ARG A 240 -22.10 30.59 -2.36
C ARG A 240 -21.21 30.20 -1.19
N GLU A 241 -21.28 28.93 -0.78
CA GLU A 241 -20.61 28.44 0.42
C GLU A 241 -19.27 27.78 0.09
N GLN A 242 -19.20 27.01 -1.01
CA GLN A 242 -17.95 26.35 -1.44
C GLN A 242 -17.11 27.24 -2.38
N ASN A 243 -17.63 28.40 -2.78
CA ASN A 243 -16.96 29.38 -3.65
C ASN A 243 -16.48 28.78 -4.99
N GLU A 244 -17.22 27.81 -5.53
CA GLU A 244 -16.92 27.21 -6.83
C GLU A 244 -17.37 28.12 -7.98
N THR A 245 -16.43 28.50 -8.86
CA THR A 245 -16.64 29.58 -9.84
C THR A 245 -17.14 29.13 -11.22
N ASN A 246 -17.17 27.83 -11.50
CA ASN A 246 -17.53 27.26 -12.81
C ASN A 246 -18.61 26.16 -12.71
N VAL A 247 -19.53 26.29 -11.76
CA VAL A 247 -20.58 25.29 -11.53
C VAL A 247 -21.79 25.56 -12.42
N ASN A 248 -22.23 24.55 -13.18
CA ASN A 248 -23.53 24.59 -13.85
C ASN A 248 -24.46 23.49 -13.34
N GLU A 249 -25.76 23.81 -13.30
CA GLU A 249 -26.78 22.92 -12.75
C GLU A 249 -26.84 21.56 -13.47
N ARG A 250 -26.55 21.54 -14.77
CA ARG A 250 -26.53 20.29 -15.56
C ARG A 250 -25.38 19.36 -15.13
N GLU A 251 -24.23 19.92 -14.80
CA GLU A 251 -23.08 19.18 -14.27
C GLU A 251 -23.33 18.73 -12.83
N VAL A 252 -23.90 19.59 -11.98
CA VAL A 252 -24.32 19.21 -10.62
C VAL A 252 -25.33 18.07 -10.69
N SER A 253 -26.33 18.17 -11.55
CA SER A 253 -27.33 17.12 -11.76
C SER A 253 -26.70 15.80 -12.24
N ARG A 254 -25.67 15.85 -13.08
CA ARG A 254 -24.91 14.64 -13.48
C ARG A 254 -24.13 14.07 -12.31
N HIS A 255 -23.42 14.92 -11.57
CA HIS A 255 -22.63 14.54 -10.42
C HIS A 255 -23.49 13.89 -9.33
N MET A 256 -24.68 14.44 -9.05
CA MET A 256 -25.63 13.85 -8.11
C MET A 256 -26.07 12.44 -8.54
N ARG A 257 -26.34 12.21 -9.84
CA ARG A 257 -26.69 10.87 -10.34
C ARG A 257 -25.52 9.90 -10.21
N ASP A 258 -24.32 10.34 -10.53
CA ASP A 258 -23.11 9.53 -10.42
C ASP A 258 -22.78 9.19 -8.95
N TYR A 259 -23.08 10.10 -8.03
CA TYR A 259 -22.93 9.92 -6.58
C TYR A 259 -23.96 8.93 -6.01
N LEU A 260 -25.25 9.11 -6.36
CA LEU A 260 -26.34 8.31 -5.82
C LEU A 260 -26.41 6.90 -6.41
N GLN A 261 -26.14 6.76 -7.71
CA GLN A 261 -26.29 5.52 -8.48
C GLN A 261 -27.68 4.85 -8.31
N ASP A 262 -28.72 5.63 -8.04
CA ASP A 262 -30.08 5.15 -7.84
C ASP A 262 -30.87 5.17 -9.16
N GLU A 263 -31.23 3.97 -9.66
CA GLU A 263 -31.95 3.81 -10.93
C GLU A 263 -33.34 4.48 -10.93
N THR A 264 -34.00 4.57 -9.78
CA THR A 264 -35.35 5.15 -9.67
C THR A 264 -35.32 6.67 -9.74
N ARG A 265 -34.31 7.29 -9.13
CA ARG A 265 -34.06 8.75 -9.16
C ARG A 265 -33.24 9.18 -10.37
N ASN A 266 -32.76 8.24 -11.18
CA ASN A 266 -32.03 8.53 -12.42
C ASN A 266 -32.93 9.10 -13.53
N VAL A 267 -34.24 8.80 -13.48
CA VAL A 267 -35.23 9.21 -14.51
C VAL A 267 -35.90 10.56 -14.18
N GLN A 268 -36.06 10.89 -12.90
CA GLN A 268 -36.55 12.20 -12.44
C GLN A 268 -35.38 13.17 -12.19
N GLU A 269 -35.68 14.41 -11.79
CA GLU A 269 -34.67 15.37 -11.34
C GLU A 269 -34.02 14.86 -10.05
N PRO A 270 -32.67 14.77 -9.96
CA PRO A 270 -32.01 14.19 -8.80
C PRO A 270 -32.07 15.15 -7.62
N TYR A 271 -32.17 14.56 -6.44
CA TYR A 271 -32.17 15.28 -5.17
C TYR A 271 -31.41 14.47 -4.12
N PHE A 272 -30.80 15.17 -3.17
CA PHE A 272 -30.32 14.58 -1.93
C PHE A 272 -31.39 14.69 -0.86
N THR A 273 -31.60 13.62 -0.10
CA THR A 273 -32.22 13.72 1.21
C THR A 273 -31.29 14.47 2.16
N TYR A 274 -31.81 14.91 3.31
CA TYR A 274 -30.98 15.52 4.35
C TYR A 274 -29.73 14.68 4.69
N MET A 275 -29.90 13.37 4.89
CA MET A 275 -28.79 12.46 5.18
C MET A 275 -27.77 12.40 4.04
N GLU A 276 -28.22 12.26 2.80
CA GLU A 276 -27.34 12.19 1.62
C GLU A 276 -26.58 13.51 1.39
N PHE A 277 -27.18 14.66 1.72
CA PHE A 277 -26.51 15.95 1.66
C PHE A 277 -25.40 16.05 2.71
N ILE A 278 -25.64 15.61 3.95
CA ILE A 278 -24.60 15.59 4.97
C ILE A 278 -23.49 14.59 4.60
N ASP A 279 -23.84 13.39 4.14
CA ASP A 279 -22.86 12.43 3.64
C ASP A 279 -22.00 13.02 2.52
N PHE A 280 -22.62 13.78 1.60
CA PHE A 280 -21.91 14.49 0.55
C PHE A 280 -20.87 15.48 1.13
N LEU A 281 -21.20 16.24 2.18
CA LEU A 281 -20.26 17.18 2.80
C LEU A 281 -18.97 16.51 3.32
N PHE A 282 -19.08 15.28 3.81
CA PHE A 282 -17.95 14.48 4.32
C PHE A 282 -17.33 13.55 3.27
N SER A 283 -17.91 13.49 2.07
CA SER A 283 -17.47 12.62 1.01
C SER A 283 -16.23 13.16 0.29
N LYS A 284 -15.51 12.27 -0.42
CA LYS A 284 -14.41 12.67 -1.32
C LYS A 284 -14.87 13.54 -2.49
N GLN A 285 -16.17 13.58 -2.77
CA GLN A 285 -16.75 14.41 -3.81
C GLN A 285 -16.84 15.88 -3.38
N ASN A 286 -16.70 16.17 -2.08
CA ASN A 286 -16.58 17.50 -1.50
C ASN A 286 -15.22 17.66 -0.78
N GLU A 287 -14.15 17.13 -1.38
CA GLU A 287 -12.82 17.14 -0.78
C GLU A 287 -12.21 18.54 -0.77
N LEU A 288 -11.53 18.89 0.33
CA LEU A 288 -10.83 20.17 0.46
C LEU A 288 -9.69 20.33 -0.57
N TRP A 289 -9.12 19.22 -1.01
CA TRP A 289 -8.02 19.20 -1.97
C TRP A 289 -8.52 19.45 -3.38
N ASP A 290 -7.93 20.44 -4.04
CA ASP A 290 -8.20 20.73 -5.44
C ASP A 290 -7.40 19.79 -6.35
N GLN A 291 -8.12 18.88 -7.01
CA GLN A 291 -7.57 17.84 -7.88
C GLN A 291 -6.74 18.38 -9.06
N GLN A 292 -6.83 19.68 -9.40
CA GLN A 292 -5.94 20.26 -10.42
C GLN A 292 -4.46 20.14 -10.04
N PHE A 293 -4.16 20.09 -8.74
CA PHE A 293 -2.81 19.94 -8.21
C PHE A 293 -2.29 18.49 -8.19
N ASP A 294 -3.13 17.51 -8.53
CA ASP A 294 -2.69 16.12 -8.78
C ASP A 294 -1.80 16.03 -10.03
N ALA A 295 -2.03 16.93 -10.99
CA ALA A 295 -1.19 17.09 -12.16
C ALA A 295 0.03 17.97 -11.86
N ILE A 296 1.08 17.78 -12.66
CA ILE A 296 2.28 18.63 -12.60
C ILE A 296 1.91 20.05 -13.03
N HIS A 297 1.87 20.96 -12.08
CA HIS A 297 1.52 22.38 -12.26
C HIS A 297 2.72 23.33 -12.08
N GLN A 298 3.83 22.84 -11.51
CA GLN A 298 5.05 23.62 -11.32
C GLN A 298 5.83 23.76 -12.63
N ASP A 299 6.53 24.87 -12.79
CA ASP A 299 7.52 25.03 -13.86
C ASP A 299 8.68 24.06 -13.61
N MET A 300 8.83 23.03 -14.44
CA MET A 300 9.85 21.97 -14.30
C MET A 300 11.14 22.26 -15.08
N THR A 301 11.30 23.49 -15.59
CA THR A 301 12.45 23.93 -16.41
C THR A 301 13.49 24.73 -15.63
N ARG A 302 13.27 25.00 -14.35
CA ARG A 302 14.25 25.67 -13.49
C ARG A 302 15.41 24.73 -13.10
N PRO A 303 16.55 25.27 -12.64
CA PRO A 303 17.67 24.44 -12.17
C PRO A 303 17.24 23.48 -11.05
N LEU A 304 17.81 22.27 -11.03
CA LEU A 304 17.46 21.23 -10.04
C LEU A 304 17.54 21.72 -8.58
N SER A 305 18.45 22.65 -8.28
CA SER A 305 18.63 23.25 -6.94
C SER A 305 17.44 24.08 -6.44
N HIS A 306 16.42 24.33 -7.27
CA HIS A 306 15.24 25.12 -6.92
C HIS A 306 14.07 24.27 -6.39
N TYR A 307 14.21 22.94 -6.36
CA TYR A 307 13.13 22.03 -6.02
C TYR A 307 13.42 21.30 -4.72
N PHE A 308 12.37 21.09 -3.92
CA PHE A 308 12.41 20.04 -2.91
C PHE A 308 12.29 18.69 -3.62
N ILE A 309 13.22 17.78 -3.31
CA ILE A 309 13.28 16.45 -3.91
C ILE A 309 12.94 15.45 -2.82
N ASN A 310 11.87 14.68 -3.03
CA ASN A 310 11.49 13.57 -2.15
C ASN A 310 12.65 12.57 -2.10
N SER A 311 13.24 12.39 -0.91
CA SER A 311 14.51 11.69 -0.70
C SER A 311 14.39 10.68 0.43
N SER A 312 14.97 9.51 0.24
CA SER A 312 15.01 8.40 1.20
C SER A 312 16.43 8.20 1.70
N HIS A 313 16.55 7.87 2.99
CA HIS A 313 17.80 7.51 3.67
C HIS A 313 17.79 6.02 3.96
N ASN A 314 18.93 5.35 3.76
CA ASN A 314 19.09 3.89 3.89
C ASN A 314 17.91 3.10 3.28
N THR A 315 17.60 3.41 2.02
CA THR A 315 16.39 2.95 1.31
C THR A 315 16.20 1.43 1.30
N TYR A 316 17.28 0.66 1.45
CA TYR A 316 17.22 -0.79 1.48
C TYR A 316 16.58 -1.36 2.74
N LEU A 317 16.56 -0.64 3.87
CA LEU A 317 16.03 -1.15 5.15
C LEU A 317 14.50 -1.06 5.21
N THR A 318 13.86 -2.10 5.75
CA THR A 318 12.40 -2.12 5.95
C THR A 318 11.97 -1.77 7.37
N GLY A 319 12.90 -1.66 8.32
CA GLY A 319 12.63 -1.40 9.73
C GLY A 319 13.76 -0.61 10.40
N ASP A 320 14.23 -1.09 11.54
CA ASP A 320 15.31 -0.46 12.30
C ASP A 320 16.66 -0.35 11.52
N GLN A 321 17.59 0.45 12.06
CA GLN A 321 18.94 0.63 11.51
C GLN A 321 19.89 -0.53 11.83
N PHE A 322 19.44 -1.61 12.45
CA PHE A 322 20.32 -2.48 13.21
C PHE A 322 20.18 -3.98 12.87
N SER A 323 18.97 -4.50 12.89
CA SER A 323 18.63 -5.91 12.71
C SER A 323 17.61 -6.18 11.62
N SER A 324 16.98 -5.12 11.09
CA SER A 324 15.90 -5.26 10.12
C SER A 324 16.32 -5.86 8.78
N GLU A 325 15.33 -6.31 8.02
CA GLU A 325 15.51 -6.84 6.68
C GLU A 325 15.94 -5.74 5.70
N SER A 326 17.00 -5.99 4.94
CA SER A 326 17.29 -5.29 3.69
C SER A 326 16.48 -5.92 2.56
N SER A 327 15.79 -5.11 1.76
CA SER A 327 14.88 -5.62 0.72
C SER A 327 14.92 -4.80 -0.56
N CYS A 328 14.84 -5.50 -1.71
CA CYS A 328 14.60 -4.84 -3.00
C CYS A 328 13.20 -4.19 -3.03
N GLU A 329 12.21 -4.74 -2.33
CA GLU A 329 10.85 -4.18 -2.28
C GLU A 329 10.80 -2.81 -1.58
N ALA A 330 11.76 -2.51 -0.70
CA ALA A 330 11.88 -1.19 -0.09
C ALA A 330 12.16 -0.11 -1.15
N TYR A 331 13.04 -0.40 -2.12
CA TYR A 331 13.27 0.47 -3.27
C TYR A 331 12.03 0.62 -4.14
N VAL A 332 11.33 -0.49 -4.45
CA VAL A 332 10.06 -0.45 -5.20
C VAL A 332 9.07 0.48 -4.51
N ARG A 333 8.89 0.33 -3.19
CA ARG A 333 7.95 1.11 -2.41
C ARG A 333 8.28 2.59 -2.41
N CYS A 334 9.54 2.96 -2.15
CA CYS A 334 9.99 4.36 -2.18
C CYS A 334 9.79 4.99 -3.57
N LEU A 335 10.21 4.31 -4.64
CA LEU A 335 10.07 4.82 -6.00
C LEU A 335 8.60 5.00 -6.39
N ARG A 336 7.73 4.05 -6.05
CA ARG A 336 6.28 4.13 -6.29
C ARG A 336 5.57 5.17 -5.42
N GLN A 337 6.11 5.52 -4.26
CA GLN A 337 5.67 6.69 -3.47
C GLN A 337 6.20 8.02 -4.01
N GLY A 338 6.87 8.02 -5.17
CA GLY A 338 7.38 9.23 -5.82
C GLY A 338 8.73 9.70 -5.29
N CYS A 339 9.42 8.91 -4.46
CA CYS A 339 10.78 9.23 -4.02
C CYS A 339 11.73 9.28 -5.22
N ARG A 340 12.56 10.32 -5.31
CA ARG A 340 13.46 10.62 -6.44
C ARG A 340 14.94 10.64 -6.05
N CYS A 341 15.28 10.52 -4.77
CA CYS A 341 16.65 10.29 -4.33
C CYS A 341 16.67 9.10 -3.37
N ILE A 342 17.40 8.04 -3.72
CA ILE A 342 17.46 6.78 -2.97
C ILE A 342 18.92 6.43 -2.67
N GLU A 343 19.13 5.68 -1.59
CA GLU A 343 20.46 5.41 -1.03
C GLU A 343 20.86 3.94 -1.16
N LEU A 344 22.13 3.69 -1.47
CA LEU A 344 22.73 2.38 -1.60
C LEU A 344 24.06 2.32 -0.83
N ASP A 345 24.08 1.55 0.25
CA ASP A 345 25.30 1.29 1.04
C ASP A 345 26.01 0.06 0.51
N CYS A 346 27.00 0.27 -0.34
CA CYS A 346 27.65 -0.77 -1.11
C CYS A 346 28.88 -1.30 -0.37
N TRP A 347 28.97 -2.62 -0.27
CA TRP A 347 30.06 -3.34 0.38
C TRP A 347 30.54 -4.49 -0.49
N ASP A 348 31.80 -4.89 -0.28
CA ASP A 348 32.34 -6.08 -0.92
C ASP A 348 31.52 -7.32 -0.54
N GLY A 349 31.02 -8.02 -1.55
CA GLY A 349 30.29 -9.26 -1.37
C GLY A 349 31.12 -10.50 -1.74
N PRO A 350 30.56 -11.69 -1.49
CA PRO A 350 31.19 -12.95 -1.86
C PRO A 350 31.32 -13.06 -3.39
N ASP A 351 32.27 -13.88 -3.84
CA ASP A 351 32.51 -14.17 -5.26
C ASP A 351 32.77 -12.93 -6.13
N GLY A 352 33.28 -11.85 -5.52
CA GLY A 352 33.60 -10.59 -6.21
C GLY A 352 32.39 -9.78 -6.66
N THR A 353 31.18 -10.11 -6.19
CA THR A 353 29.95 -9.38 -6.52
C THR A 353 29.51 -8.49 -5.36
N PRO A 354 29.30 -7.18 -5.57
CA PRO A 354 28.92 -6.25 -4.51
C PRO A 354 27.55 -6.58 -3.88
N ILE A 355 27.40 -6.22 -2.61
CA ILE A 355 26.17 -6.34 -1.81
C ILE A 355 25.76 -4.99 -1.23
N VAL A 356 24.50 -4.88 -0.83
CA VAL A 356 23.94 -3.71 -0.13
C VAL A 356 23.41 -4.14 1.24
N TYR A 357 23.86 -3.46 2.29
CA TYR A 357 23.38 -3.61 3.67
C TYR A 357 23.99 -2.51 4.56
N HIS A 358 23.50 -2.39 5.80
CA HIS A 358 24.08 -1.45 6.76
C HIS A 358 25.32 -2.05 7.41
N GLY A 359 26.48 -1.47 7.08
CA GLY A 359 27.79 -1.97 7.50
C GLY A 359 27.92 -2.20 9.00
N HIS A 360 28.62 -3.26 9.40
CA HIS A 360 28.87 -3.60 10.81
C HIS A 360 27.60 -3.82 11.66
N THR A 361 26.46 -4.15 11.04
CA THR A 361 25.21 -4.47 11.75
C THR A 361 24.72 -5.89 11.47
N LEU A 362 23.55 -6.26 12.00
CA LEU A 362 22.88 -7.54 11.75
C LEU A 362 21.88 -7.50 10.59
N THR A 363 21.72 -6.35 9.94
CA THR A 363 20.81 -6.20 8.80
C THR A 363 21.13 -7.24 7.72
N THR A 364 20.07 -7.75 7.08
CA THR A 364 20.25 -8.76 6.02
C THR A 364 20.92 -8.13 4.80
N LYS A 365 21.44 -8.96 3.89
CA LYS A 365 22.21 -8.51 2.73
C LYS A 365 21.44 -8.81 1.44
N ILE A 366 21.40 -7.85 0.54
CA ILE A 366 20.84 -8.02 -0.81
C ILE A 366 21.92 -7.78 -1.87
N LYS A 367 21.79 -8.42 -3.03
CA LYS A 367 22.78 -8.29 -4.10
C LYS A 367 22.64 -6.94 -4.78
N PHE A 368 23.76 -6.27 -5.05
CA PHE A 368 23.76 -4.99 -5.76
C PHE A 368 23.10 -5.09 -7.14
N ARG A 369 23.34 -6.20 -7.87
CA ARG A 369 22.72 -6.44 -9.18
C ARG A 369 21.19 -6.48 -9.12
N ASP A 370 20.64 -7.08 -8.07
CA ASP A 370 19.19 -7.20 -7.89
C ASP A 370 18.58 -5.84 -7.55
N VAL A 371 19.27 -5.04 -6.73
CA VAL A 371 18.90 -3.64 -6.43
C VAL A 371 18.88 -2.79 -7.69
N VAL A 372 19.95 -2.81 -8.50
CA VAL A 372 20.04 -2.05 -9.75
C VAL A 372 18.96 -2.48 -10.75
N THR A 373 18.69 -3.78 -10.86
CA THR A 373 17.60 -4.32 -11.70
C THR A 373 16.24 -3.79 -11.23
N THR A 374 16.00 -3.82 -9.92
CA THR A 374 14.76 -3.31 -9.31
C THR A 374 14.59 -1.83 -9.58
N ILE A 375 15.65 -1.03 -9.42
CA ILE A 375 15.61 0.41 -9.71
C ILE A 375 15.28 0.64 -11.19
N ARG A 376 15.89 -0.09 -12.13
CA ARG A 376 15.60 0.04 -13.57
C ARG A 376 14.11 -0.17 -13.86
N ASP A 377 13.52 -1.19 -13.26
CA ASP A 377 12.14 -1.59 -13.54
C ASP A 377 11.11 -0.63 -12.94
N HIS A 378 11.44 0.03 -11.83
CA HIS A 378 10.49 0.82 -11.05
C HIS A 378 10.76 2.33 -11.01
N ALA A 379 11.94 2.79 -11.45
CA ALA A 379 12.38 4.19 -11.32
C ALA A 379 11.35 5.19 -11.88
N PHE A 380 10.70 4.85 -12.99
CA PHE A 380 9.87 5.81 -13.74
C PHE A 380 8.39 5.41 -13.86
N GLU A 381 7.91 4.44 -13.08
CA GLU A 381 6.51 3.99 -13.13
C GLU A 381 5.51 5.07 -12.71
N THR A 382 5.83 5.86 -11.68
CA THR A 382 4.93 6.89 -11.13
C THR A 382 5.37 8.31 -11.44
N SER A 383 6.61 8.52 -11.88
CA SER A 383 7.13 9.84 -12.26
C SER A 383 8.23 9.72 -13.30
N LYS A 384 8.20 10.58 -14.32
CA LYS A 384 9.20 10.60 -15.40
C LYS A 384 10.43 11.44 -15.07
N TYR A 385 10.45 12.14 -13.93
CA TYR A 385 11.54 13.02 -13.52
C TYR A 385 12.74 12.22 -12.99
N PRO A 386 13.96 12.81 -13.02
CA PRO A 386 15.20 12.08 -12.72
C PRO A 386 15.21 11.40 -11.35
N VAL A 387 15.94 10.29 -11.27
CA VAL A 387 16.23 9.58 -10.01
C VAL A 387 17.72 9.74 -9.68
N ILE A 388 18.03 10.10 -8.44
CA ILE A 388 19.39 10.24 -7.92
C ILE A 388 19.70 9.03 -7.05
N LEU A 389 20.83 8.38 -7.31
CA LEU A 389 21.38 7.31 -6.48
C LEU A 389 22.49 7.89 -5.60
N SER A 390 22.21 8.01 -4.30
CA SER A 390 23.21 8.33 -3.28
C SER A 390 23.98 7.06 -2.95
N ILE A 391 25.21 6.94 -3.43
CA ILE A 391 26.03 5.75 -3.23
C ILE A 391 26.98 6.00 -2.06
N GLU A 392 26.84 5.22 -1.00
CA GLU A 392 27.84 5.07 0.05
C GLU A 392 28.72 3.86 -0.27
N ASP A 393 29.93 4.12 -0.78
CA ASP A 393 30.83 3.08 -1.28
C ASP A 393 31.90 2.68 -0.24
N ASN A 394 31.84 1.41 0.15
CA ASN A 394 32.82 0.72 0.97
C ASN A 394 33.41 -0.52 0.23
N CYS A 395 33.26 -0.59 -1.09
CA CYS A 395 33.82 -1.65 -1.93
C CYS A 395 35.30 -1.43 -2.25
N SER A 396 36.02 -2.53 -2.51
CA SER A 396 37.35 -2.52 -3.08
C SER A 396 37.33 -2.11 -4.56
N LEU A 397 38.46 -1.61 -5.08
CA LEU A 397 38.56 -1.18 -6.49
C LEU A 397 38.11 -2.24 -7.51
N PRO A 398 38.41 -3.56 -7.36
CA PRO A 398 37.86 -4.57 -8.25
C PRO A 398 36.33 -4.62 -8.24
N GLN A 399 35.70 -4.57 -7.07
CA GLN A 399 34.24 -4.61 -6.95
C GLN A 399 33.59 -3.28 -7.37
N GLN A 400 34.25 -2.13 -7.19
CA GLN A 400 33.79 -0.85 -7.76
C GLN A 400 33.73 -0.90 -9.30
N ARG A 401 34.68 -1.57 -9.96
CA ARG A 401 34.61 -1.81 -11.42
C ARG A 401 33.41 -2.67 -11.78
N VAL A 402 33.11 -3.69 -10.98
CA VAL A 402 31.91 -4.53 -11.15
C VAL A 402 30.63 -3.71 -10.96
N MET A 403 30.56 -2.84 -9.94
CA MET A 403 29.41 -1.92 -9.75
C MET A 403 29.17 -1.05 -10.99
N ALA A 404 30.24 -0.43 -11.51
CA ALA A 404 30.16 0.41 -12.71
C ALA A 404 29.69 -0.39 -13.94
N GLN A 405 30.23 -1.60 -14.14
CA GLN A 405 29.80 -2.49 -15.23
C GLN A 405 28.33 -2.87 -15.11
N ILE A 406 27.87 -3.26 -13.92
CA ILE A 406 26.47 -3.62 -13.65
C ILE A 406 25.55 -2.43 -13.95
N MET A 407 25.88 -1.22 -13.48
CA MET A 407 25.07 -0.03 -13.74
C MET A 407 25.01 0.33 -15.23
N LEU A 408 26.14 0.23 -15.94
CA LEU A 408 26.19 0.46 -17.40
C LEU A 408 25.36 -0.58 -18.17
N GLU A 409 25.49 -1.86 -17.82
CA GLU A 409 24.75 -2.97 -18.45
C GLU A 409 23.25 -2.83 -18.23
N ILE A 410 22.81 -2.58 -16.99
CA ILE A 410 21.40 -2.68 -16.61
C ILE A 410 20.65 -1.38 -16.89
N PHE A 411 21.22 -0.22 -16.54
CA PHE A 411 20.55 1.05 -16.80
C PHE A 411 20.67 1.49 -18.26
N GLY A 412 21.77 1.14 -18.95
CA GLY A 412 22.00 1.54 -20.33
C GLY A 412 21.79 3.04 -20.52
N ASP A 413 20.92 3.41 -21.46
CA ASP A 413 20.59 4.80 -21.79
C ASP A 413 19.89 5.58 -20.67
N LEU A 414 19.35 4.91 -19.65
CA LEU A 414 18.79 5.59 -18.49
C LEU A 414 19.88 6.26 -17.65
N LEU A 415 21.11 5.72 -17.65
CA LEU A 415 22.21 6.28 -16.88
C LEU A 415 22.74 7.57 -17.52
N LEU A 416 22.80 8.66 -16.75
CA LEU A 416 23.40 9.90 -17.20
C LEU A 416 24.93 9.83 -17.05
N VAL A 417 25.63 9.55 -18.15
CA VAL A 417 27.10 9.39 -18.18
C VAL A 417 27.86 10.63 -18.69
N HIS A 418 27.15 11.60 -19.27
CA HIS A 418 27.71 12.85 -19.78
C HIS A 418 26.89 14.04 -19.28
N PRO A 419 27.50 15.24 -19.14
CA PRO A 419 26.75 16.48 -18.89
C PRO A 419 25.64 16.66 -19.92
N VAL A 420 24.52 17.25 -19.51
CA VAL A 420 23.36 17.52 -20.37
C VAL A 420 23.73 18.57 -21.41
N GLU A 421 24.50 19.58 -21.00
CA GLU A 421 25.07 20.59 -21.87
C GLU A 421 26.59 20.74 -21.63
N LYS A 422 27.35 21.16 -22.65
CA LYS A 422 28.82 21.26 -22.54
C LYS A 422 29.29 22.42 -21.66
N ASN A 423 28.49 23.48 -21.56
CA ASN A 423 28.84 24.74 -20.89
C ASN A 423 27.82 25.08 -19.80
N GLU A 424 27.50 24.10 -18.94
CA GLU A 424 26.55 24.28 -17.85
C GLU A 424 27.05 25.34 -16.85
N THR A 425 26.30 26.42 -16.65
CA THR A 425 26.56 27.45 -15.62
C THR A 425 25.72 27.24 -14.36
N CYS A 426 24.74 26.34 -14.41
CA CYS A 426 23.88 25.91 -13.31
C CYS A 426 23.48 24.45 -13.52
N LEU A 427 22.91 23.82 -12.48
CA LEU A 427 22.40 22.44 -12.61
C LEU A 427 21.31 22.36 -13.69
N PRO A 428 21.27 21.27 -14.49
CA PRO A 428 20.19 21.05 -15.46
C PRO A 428 18.82 20.96 -14.78
N SER A 429 17.76 21.20 -15.55
CA SER A 429 16.40 21.14 -15.03
C SER A 429 15.86 19.71 -14.92
N PRO A 430 14.91 19.43 -14.00
CA PRO A 430 14.21 18.15 -13.98
C PRO A 430 13.63 17.75 -15.34
N HIS A 431 13.09 18.71 -16.10
CA HIS A 431 12.55 18.47 -17.44
C HIS A 431 13.57 17.94 -18.43
N SER A 432 14.80 18.48 -18.42
CA SER A 432 15.89 18.07 -19.31
C SER A 432 16.44 16.68 -18.99
N MET A 433 16.29 16.24 -17.73
CA MET A 433 16.80 14.95 -17.24
C MET A 433 15.69 13.90 -17.05
N ARG A 434 14.56 14.03 -17.74
CA ARG A 434 13.48 13.03 -17.67
C ARG A 434 13.97 11.65 -18.11
N GLY A 435 13.58 10.62 -17.36
CA GLY A 435 13.99 9.24 -17.59
C GLY A 435 15.48 8.98 -17.33
N LYS A 436 16.18 9.88 -16.62
CA LYS A 436 17.60 9.73 -16.30
C LYS A 436 17.84 9.34 -14.84
N ILE A 437 18.85 8.49 -14.65
CA ILE A 437 19.40 8.07 -13.37
C ILE A 437 20.75 8.77 -13.20
N LEU A 438 20.90 9.50 -12.09
CA LEU A 438 22.09 10.26 -11.74
C LEU A 438 22.83 9.56 -10.59
N LEU A 439 24.17 9.57 -10.65
CA LEU A 439 24.99 9.02 -9.58
C LEU A 439 25.55 10.14 -8.71
N LYS A 440 25.22 10.11 -7.41
CA LYS A 440 25.90 10.90 -6.39
C LYS A 440 26.95 10.00 -5.74
N HIS A 441 28.20 10.19 -6.15
CA HIS A 441 29.35 9.44 -5.64
C HIS A 441 30.60 10.33 -5.58
N LYS A 442 31.62 9.92 -4.81
CA LYS A 442 32.92 10.57 -4.79
C LYS A 442 33.55 10.53 -6.20
N LYS A 443 34.10 11.67 -6.62
CA LYS A 443 34.78 11.83 -7.92
C LYS A 443 36.28 12.06 -7.69
N LEU A 444 37.11 11.33 -8.43
CA LEU A 444 38.56 11.56 -8.42
C LEU A 444 38.89 12.92 -9.08
N PRO A 445 39.96 13.61 -8.66
CA PRO A 445 40.44 14.80 -9.36
C PRO A 445 40.73 14.53 -10.85
N GLU A 446 40.61 15.56 -11.68
CA GLU A 446 40.98 15.44 -13.10
C GLU A 446 42.48 15.14 -13.23
N GLY A 447 42.83 14.14 -14.07
CA GLY A 447 44.21 13.73 -14.33
C GLY A 447 44.75 12.57 -13.47
N THR A 448 44.02 12.10 -12.45
CA THR A 448 44.50 10.98 -11.60
C THR A 448 44.39 9.60 -12.28
N ALA A 449 43.70 9.50 -13.42
CA ALA A 449 43.49 8.24 -14.13
C ALA A 449 44.77 7.65 -14.74
N ASP A 450 45.78 8.48 -15.04
CA ASP A 450 47.03 8.05 -15.69
C ASP A 450 48.09 7.53 -14.72
N GLU A 451 47.98 7.80 -13.41
CA GLU A 451 48.99 7.40 -12.40
C GLU A 451 48.65 6.10 -11.64
N LEU A 452 47.39 5.65 -11.68
CA LEU A 452 46.89 4.51 -10.89
C LEU A 452 47.27 3.13 -11.45
N THR A 453 48.05 3.04 -12.53
CA THR A 453 48.46 1.76 -13.12
C THR A 453 49.62 1.09 -12.38
N ASN A 454 50.31 1.74 -11.43
CA ASN A 454 51.47 1.16 -10.73
C ASN A 454 51.67 1.71 -9.30
N THR A 455 50.83 1.38 -8.32
CA THR A 455 51.25 1.27 -6.88
C THR A 455 50.14 0.71 -5.99
N PRO A 456 50.46 0.00 -4.88
CA PRO A 456 49.47 -0.47 -3.90
C PRO A 456 49.00 0.67 -2.98
N SER A 457 47.70 0.65 -2.68
CA SER A 457 46.93 1.68 -1.99
C SER A 457 47.30 1.89 -0.51
N THR A 458 47.48 3.14 -0.10
CA THR A 458 47.40 3.58 1.31
C THR A 458 45.98 4.08 1.65
N PRO A 459 45.46 3.87 2.87
CA PRO A 459 44.11 4.32 3.22
C PRO A 459 44.09 5.83 3.44
N VAL A 460 43.14 6.51 2.80
CA VAL A 460 42.83 7.93 3.03
C VAL A 460 41.95 8.05 4.28
N THR A 461 42.43 8.80 5.28
CA THR A 461 41.71 9.12 6.52
C THR A 461 40.46 9.96 6.24
N LYS A 462 39.32 9.60 6.86
CA LYS A 462 38.04 10.31 6.77
C LYS A 462 37.95 11.39 7.85
N ASP A 463 37.36 12.53 7.47
CA ASP A 463 37.10 13.72 8.28
C ASP A 463 35.85 13.53 9.16
N GLU A 464 35.91 13.94 10.42
CA GLU A 464 34.86 13.75 11.43
C GLU A 464 33.87 14.93 11.42
N GLY A 465 32.63 14.66 10.98
CA GLY A 465 31.52 15.61 11.03
C GLY A 465 30.36 15.06 11.88
N SER A 466 30.04 15.79 12.94
CA SER A 466 29.12 15.43 14.03
C SER A 466 27.69 15.10 13.61
N ASN A 467 27.18 13.95 14.03
CA ASN A 467 25.76 13.77 14.36
C ASN A 467 25.61 12.77 15.51
N LYS A 468 24.71 13.05 16.45
CA LYS A 468 24.49 12.30 17.72
C LYS A 468 23.67 11.01 17.53
N ASP A 469 23.89 10.29 16.44
CA ASP A 469 23.44 8.90 16.30
C ASP A 469 24.66 8.00 16.56
N MET A 470 24.47 6.83 17.18
CA MET A 470 25.59 5.90 17.46
C MET A 470 26.28 5.50 16.16
N ASP A 471 27.38 6.17 15.83
CA ASP A 471 28.18 5.89 14.64
C ASP A 471 28.91 4.54 14.83
N LEU A 472 28.24 3.48 14.38
CA LEU A 472 28.72 2.10 14.40
C LEU A 472 30.02 1.92 13.58
N ARG A 473 30.45 2.91 12.79
CA ARG A 473 31.71 2.89 12.05
C ARG A 473 32.94 2.89 12.96
N ASN A 474 32.83 3.39 14.19
CA ASN A 474 33.91 3.46 15.17
C ASN A 474 33.92 2.26 16.16
N THR A 475 33.27 1.17 15.78
CA THR A 475 33.14 -0.04 16.60
C THR A 475 34.42 -0.89 16.57
N VAL A 476 34.92 -1.30 17.74
CA VAL A 476 36.03 -2.25 17.88
C VAL A 476 35.57 -3.68 17.61
N LYS A 477 34.41 -4.04 18.17
CA LYS A 477 33.80 -5.35 17.96
C LYS A 477 32.30 -5.27 18.17
N ASN A 478 31.55 -6.08 17.44
CA ASN A 478 30.14 -6.23 17.69
C ASN A 478 29.68 -7.66 17.43
N GLY A 479 28.48 -7.99 17.89
CA GLY A 479 27.90 -9.33 17.76
C GLY A 479 26.77 -9.57 18.74
N VAL A 480 26.03 -10.66 18.53
CA VAL A 480 24.99 -11.10 19.45
C VAL A 480 25.63 -11.87 20.61
N LEU A 481 25.34 -11.47 21.84
CA LEU A 481 25.61 -12.26 23.05
C LEU A 481 24.29 -12.42 23.81
N TYR A 482 24.26 -13.37 24.75
CA TYR A 482 23.06 -13.64 25.53
C TYR A 482 23.20 -13.06 26.93
N LEU A 483 22.13 -12.44 27.44
CA LEU A 483 22.00 -12.06 28.85
C LEU A 483 20.88 -12.88 29.47
N GLU A 484 21.09 -13.32 30.71
CA GLU A 484 20.07 -14.02 31.49
C GLU A 484 19.09 -13.00 32.07
N ASP A 485 17.79 -13.15 31.79
CA ASP A 485 16.75 -12.35 32.39
C ASP A 485 16.58 -12.77 33.87
N PRO A 486 16.76 -11.85 34.83
CA PRO A 486 16.73 -12.19 36.26
C PRO A 486 15.34 -12.56 36.79
N VAL A 487 14.27 -12.36 36.01
CA VAL A 487 12.89 -12.66 36.41
C VAL A 487 12.54 -14.12 36.10
N ASP A 488 12.86 -14.60 34.91
CA ASP A 488 12.48 -15.94 34.44
C ASP A 488 13.67 -16.89 34.22
N ASN A 489 14.90 -16.42 34.41
CA ASN A 489 16.17 -17.13 34.18
C ASN A 489 16.33 -17.65 32.74
N GLN A 490 15.72 -16.98 31.76
CA GLN A 490 15.92 -17.30 30.35
C GLN A 490 17.05 -16.47 29.74
N TRP A 491 17.88 -17.12 28.92
CA TRP A 491 18.95 -16.45 28.17
C TRP A 491 18.36 -15.83 26.91
N ARG A 492 18.38 -14.50 26.86
CA ARG A 492 17.84 -13.73 25.74
C ARG A 492 18.96 -13.10 24.90
N PRO A 493 18.83 -13.06 23.58
CA PRO A 493 19.85 -12.48 22.71
C PRO A 493 19.81 -10.94 22.79
N HIS A 494 20.98 -10.33 22.92
CA HIS A 494 21.18 -8.89 22.82
C HIS A 494 22.31 -8.62 21.84
N PHE A 495 22.22 -7.53 21.08
CA PHE A 495 23.35 -7.12 20.27
C PHE A 495 24.28 -6.22 21.07
N PHE A 496 25.55 -6.58 21.09
CA PHE A 496 26.60 -5.86 21.78
C PHE A 496 27.47 -5.06 20.80
N VAL A 497 27.78 -3.83 21.19
CA VAL A 497 28.70 -2.93 20.49
C VAL A 497 29.80 -2.53 21.45
N LEU A 498 31.01 -3.01 21.21
CA LEU A 498 32.21 -2.59 21.90
C LEU A 498 32.86 -1.45 21.13
N THR A 499 32.91 -0.26 21.74
CA THR A 499 33.74 0.86 21.29
C THR A 499 35.09 0.84 22.02
N GLN A 500 35.98 1.78 21.72
CA GLN A 500 37.26 1.91 22.45
C GLN A 500 37.08 2.14 23.96
N ARG A 501 35.93 2.66 24.40
CA ARG A 501 35.71 3.09 25.79
C ARG A 501 34.53 2.42 26.49
N THR A 502 33.58 1.88 25.74
CA THR A 502 32.28 1.49 26.31
C THR A 502 31.69 0.32 25.55
N LEU A 503 31.06 -0.59 26.30
CA LEU A 503 30.25 -1.69 25.78
C LEU A 503 28.78 -1.31 25.90
N PHE A 504 28.08 -1.23 24.77
CA PHE A 504 26.64 -1.02 24.71
C PHE A 504 25.95 -2.35 24.36
N TYR A 505 24.70 -2.51 24.80
CA TYR A 505 23.85 -3.60 24.33
C TYR A 505 22.42 -3.11 24.11
N THR A 506 21.73 -3.69 23.13
CA THR A 506 20.31 -3.39 22.84
C THR A 506 19.38 -4.03 23.87
N ASN A 507 18.10 -3.66 23.88
CA ASN A 507 17.07 -4.51 24.47
C ASN A 507 17.03 -5.88 23.77
N CYS A 508 16.27 -6.84 24.32
CA CYS A 508 16.15 -8.19 23.75
C CYS A 508 15.86 -8.11 22.25
N VAL A 509 16.65 -8.82 21.44
CA VAL A 509 16.44 -8.93 20.00
C VAL A 509 15.53 -10.13 19.78
N ASP A 510 14.25 -9.98 20.08
CA ASP A 510 13.27 -11.02 19.73
C ASP A 510 13.08 -11.00 18.22
N LYS A 511 13.64 -12.01 17.55
CA LYS A 511 13.50 -12.21 16.10
C LYS A 511 12.06 -12.41 15.64
N ASP A 512 11.14 -12.59 16.58
CA ASP A 512 9.75 -12.97 16.32
C ASP A 512 8.76 -11.81 16.48
N GLU A 513 9.05 -10.72 17.21
CA GLU A 513 8.05 -9.69 17.52
C GLU A 513 7.61 -8.84 16.31
N GLU A 514 8.49 -8.51 15.35
CA GLU A 514 8.10 -7.78 14.12
C GLU A 514 7.42 -8.67 13.05
N GLU A 515 7.35 -9.97 13.30
CA GLU A 515 7.08 -10.97 12.27
C GLU A 515 5.87 -11.86 12.64
N THR A 516 5.44 -11.86 13.92
CA THR A 516 4.14 -12.36 14.39
C THR A 516 2.98 -11.39 14.18
N GLU A 517 3.20 -10.06 14.15
CA GLU A 517 2.11 -9.08 13.95
C GLU A 517 1.38 -9.28 12.61
N THR A 518 2.07 -9.75 11.58
CA THR A 518 1.44 -10.08 10.28
C THR A 518 0.61 -11.37 10.30
N GLU A 519 0.91 -12.32 11.19
CA GLU A 519 0.19 -13.60 11.29
C GLU A 519 -1.06 -13.47 12.16
N ASP A 520 -0.97 -12.78 13.29
CA ASP A 520 -2.10 -12.58 14.19
C ASP A 520 -3.19 -11.70 13.57
N GLU A 521 -2.85 -10.70 12.74
CA GLU A 521 -3.87 -9.92 12.03
C GLU A 521 -4.54 -10.67 10.86
N GLU A 522 -3.87 -11.66 10.25
CA GLU A 522 -4.48 -12.48 9.19
C GLU A 522 -5.43 -13.55 9.75
N GLU A 523 -5.19 -14.06 10.97
CA GLU A 523 -6.07 -15.04 11.63
C GLU A 523 -7.11 -14.37 12.56
N ALA A 524 -6.85 -13.21 13.17
CA ALA A 524 -7.80 -12.51 14.04
C ALA A 524 -9.03 -11.95 13.30
N GLY A 525 -9.03 -11.94 11.97
CA GLY A 525 -10.22 -11.65 11.15
C GLY A 525 -11.26 -12.77 11.14
N GLY A 526 -10.98 -13.93 11.73
CA GLY A 526 -11.84 -15.10 11.60
C GLY A 526 -11.64 -16.18 12.67
N GLY A 527 -11.87 -15.85 13.95
CA GLY A 527 -12.22 -16.88 14.93
C GLY A 527 -11.77 -16.64 16.37
N GLU A 528 -12.63 -16.03 17.18
CA GLU A 528 -12.70 -16.38 18.61
C GLU A 528 -13.93 -17.23 18.84
N GLY A 529 -13.78 -18.52 18.54
CA GLY A 529 -14.75 -19.56 18.85
C GLY A 529 -14.24 -20.44 19.99
N GLY A 530 -14.75 -20.19 21.20
CA GLY A 530 -15.02 -21.20 22.22
C GLY A 530 -13.84 -21.90 22.89
N GLY A 531 -13.52 -21.46 24.11
CA GLY A 531 -12.70 -22.21 25.05
C GLY A 531 -13.24 -22.09 26.48
N ARG A 532 -14.18 -22.98 26.81
CA ARG A 532 -14.71 -23.39 28.15
C ARG A 532 -15.00 -22.34 29.22
#